data_AF-A0A0C2JZ48-F1
#
_entry.id   AF-A0A0C2JZ48-F1
#
_cell.length_a   1.000
_cell.length_b   1.000
_cell.length_c   1.000
_cell.angle_alpha   90.00
_cell.angle_beta   90.00
_cell.angle_gamma   90.00
#
_symmetry.space_group_name_H-M   'P 1'
#
loop_
_entity.id
_entity.type
_entity.pdbx_description
1 polymer ?
#
loop_
_entity_poly.entity_id
_entity_poly.type
_entity_poly.pdbx_seq_one_letter_code
_entity_poly.pdbx_strand_id
1 'polypeptide(L)'
;MSYPNTDVAIEADQTAIDRYTNIDPLSDVSIQMEAVRRFISWFKNKNNPKVDGIFIDRFPKKLYKEFVRIKDDGNTVEGYSEKRILFFDVFTYIFRNDHMIWESEAQPFINLFLRLIQTRDDISAYNPESLMSSIIICVLNPSNKVSFIKYNCMYHFYHNLIKESTILTNEFWKMCAEVYELDISHTSLYFRKKITYCLDQIMTTFLTTRNDDMTSLLFMVLEMLHLLKLLVHIRFDLNSFFSITDSIINNHINIQEDCPIIDQLPKIWIDILNQNPITFQIDDIHKLTLLSGLLSIDMFHHLSDVLVSGRMFEATMNNSKKLYIIYLVLISLNQNNSYAKSWLVQWLTYLHQNFQEYLTADLILVHPFEHQFLILQYYIKSYSALELELSSRDYQVIYGFLDRRLIYPALGLHRLYLISQILNETFDRDLSDEFYPPNFSMKILEFMKDLILALSGDMYNQKLRTEKQLFMYEFIKINCLSNINVDFVRSIFSRCRSDLTGNSRDWIPQKLGLSEYKIHNHIFGFILNNFNILTYFEKHDRDHFMKWCAGNYTNLSEIPNNHEQFGVLTALRGVSYIPR
;
A
#
# COMPACT_ATOMS: atom_id res chain seq x y z
N MET A 1 -9.57 -64.97 -17.93
CA MET A 1 -8.09 -65.00 -17.99
C MET A 1 -7.58 -64.51 -16.65
N SER A 2 -7.21 -65.44 -15.76
CA SER A 2 -6.57 -65.14 -14.48
C SER A 2 -5.14 -64.68 -14.76
N TYR A 3 -4.77 -63.46 -14.37
CA TYR A 3 -3.40 -62.95 -14.50
C TYR A 3 -2.45 -63.79 -13.64
N PRO A 4 -1.55 -64.62 -14.21
CA PRO A 4 -0.68 -65.52 -13.43
C PRO A 4 0.48 -64.80 -12.71
N ASN A 5 0.41 -63.47 -12.58
CA ASN A 5 1.54 -62.63 -12.16
C ASN A 5 1.33 -61.92 -10.81
N THR A 6 0.19 -62.14 -10.12
CA THR A 6 -0.08 -61.47 -8.84
C THR A 6 0.67 -62.11 -7.67
N ASP A 7 0.78 -63.44 -7.63
CA ASP A 7 1.38 -64.14 -6.48
C ASP A 7 2.89 -63.91 -6.38
N VAL A 8 3.60 -63.92 -7.52
CA VAL A 8 5.06 -63.67 -7.58
C VAL A 8 5.40 -62.25 -7.12
N ALA A 9 4.57 -61.26 -7.46
CA ALA A 9 4.78 -59.88 -7.06
C ALA A 9 4.57 -59.69 -5.54
N ILE A 10 3.60 -60.39 -4.95
CA ILE A 10 3.32 -60.36 -3.51
C ILE A 10 4.48 -60.98 -2.73
N GLU A 11 5.00 -62.13 -3.17
CA GLU A 11 6.15 -62.80 -2.52
C GLU A 11 7.42 -61.93 -2.57
N ALA A 12 7.66 -61.26 -3.70
CA ALA A 12 8.79 -60.36 -3.84
C ALA A 12 8.68 -59.12 -2.94
N ASP A 13 7.47 -58.57 -2.77
CA ASP A 13 7.21 -57.47 -1.84
C ASP A 13 7.41 -57.89 -0.39
N GLN A 14 6.91 -59.07 0.00
CA GLN A 14 7.12 -59.60 1.34
C GLN A 14 8.61 -59.81 1.61
N THR A 15 9.36 -60.35 0.64
CA THR A 15 10.80 -60.53 0.75
C THR A 15 11.54 -59.20 0.94
N ALA A 16 11.13 -58.14 0.25
CA ALA A 16 11.71 -56.80 0.43
C ALA A 16 11.41 -56.22 1.82
N ILE A 17 10.19 -56.41 2.32
CA ILE A 17 9.76 -56.03 3.67
C ILE A 17 10.55 -56.80 4.73
N ASP A 18 10.67 -58.12 4.59
CA ASP A 18 11.39 -58.97 5.54
C ASP A 18 12.87 -58.59 5.60
N ARG A 19 13.50 -58.30 4.46
CA ARG A 19 14.90 -57.82 4.44
C ARG A 19 15.10 -56.51 5.18
N TYR A 20 14.15 -55.59 5.06
CA TYR A 20 14.20 -54.29 5.75
C TYR A 20 13.90 -54.41 7.25
N THR A 21 12.90 -55.21 7.61
CA THR A 21 12.49 -55.39 9.02
C THR A 21 13.49 -56.23 9.83
N ASN A 22 14.25 -57.10 9.17
CA ASN A 22 15.29 -57.93 9.80
C ASN A 22 16.68 -57.25 9.85
N ILE A 23 16.79 -55.95 9.54
CA ILE A 23 18.05 -55.22 9.74
C ILE A 23 18.39 -55.23 11.23
N ASP A 24 19.55 -55.77 11.59
CA ASP A 24 20.04 -55.75 12.96
C ASP A 24 20.17 -54.29 13.44
N PRO A 25 19.49 -53.86 14.53
CA PRO A 25 19.63 -52.52 15.08
C PRO A 25 21.08 -52.12 15.42
N LEU A 26 21.96 -53.10 15.67
CA LEU A 26 23.38 -52.91 16.00
C LEU A 26 24.30 -52.87 14.77
N SER A 27 23.76 -53.15 13.57
CA SER A 27 24.52 -53.12 12.32
C SER A 27 25.20 -51.78 12.06
N ASP A 28 26.20 -51.81 11.18
CA ASP A 28 26.90 -50.62 10.74
C ASP A 28 25.94 -49.64 10.01
N VAL A 29 26.20 -48.34 10.14
CA VAL A 29 25.34 -47.29 9.53
C VAL A 29 25.28 -47.46 8.01
N SER A 30 26.39 -47.84 7.37
CA SER A 30 26.42 -48.08 5.92
C SER A 30 25.46 -49.20 5.49
N ILE A 31 25.35 -50.27 6.28
CA ILE A 31 24.42 -51.39 6.04
C ILE A 31 22.97 -50.90 6.16
N GLN A 32 22.68 -50.06 7.17
CA GLN A 32 21.35 -49.47 7.35
C GLN A 32 20.99 -48.53 6.20
N MET A 33 21.94 -47.71 5.74
CA MET A 33 21.75 -46.81 4.60
C MET A 33 21.42 -47.59 3.33
N GLU A 34 22.17 -48.64 3.02
CA GLU A 34 21.96 -49.47 1.84
C GLU A 34 20.60 -50.18 1.88
N ALA A 35 20.20 -50.68 3.05
CA ALA A 35 18.91 -51.33 3.21
C ALA A 35 17.74 -50.35 3.04
N VAL A 36 17.86 -49.12 3.55
CA VAL A 36 16.87 -48.04 3.32
C VAL A 36 16.79 -47.68 1.83
N ARG A 37 17.92 -47.52 1.14
CA ARG A 37 17.94 -47.24 -0.32
C ARG A 37 17.25 -48.32 -1.12
N ARG A 38 17.52 -49.60 -0.82
CA ARG A 38 16.88 -50.74 -1.48
C ARG A 38 15.38 -50.73 -1.26
N PHE A 39 14.94 -50.46 -0.03
CA PHE A 39 13.51 -50.40 0.30
C PHE A 39 12.82 -49.26 -0.47
N ILE A 40 13.38 -48.04 -0.44
CA ILE A 40 12.86 -46.89 -1.18
C ILE A 40 12.80 -47.21 -2.68
N SER A 41 13.89 -47.71 -3.27
CA SER A 41 13.96 -48.05 -4.70
C SER A 41 12.89 -49.06 -5.10
N TRP A 42 12.67 -50.09 -4.27
CA TRP A 42 11.69 -51.14 -4.53
C TRP A 42 10.24 -50.63 -4.45
N PHE A 43 9.94 -49.77 -3.49
CA PHE A 43 8.58 -49.31 -3.21
C PHE A 43 8.26 -47.90 -3.71
N LYS A 44 9.18 -47.20 -4.38
CA LYS A 44 9.00 -45.79 -4.79
C LYS A 44 7.72 -45.54 -5.60
N ASN A 45 7.34 -46.49 -6.44
CA ASN A 45 6.17 -46.38 -7.33
C ASN A 45 4.96 -47.16 -6.80
N LYS A 46 5.03 -47.70 -5.58
CA LYS A 46 3.96 -48.50 -4.98
C LYS A 46 3.24 -47.68 -3.91
N ASN A 47 1.93 -47.51 -4.10
CA ASN A 47 1.08 -46.80 -3.16
C ASN A 47 0.41 -47.80 -2.20
N ASN A 48 1.06 -48.10 -1.07
CA ASN A 48 0.56 -49.09 -0.11
C ASN A 48 0.72 -48.56 1.34
N PRO A 49 -0.37 -48.12 2.00
CA PRO A 49 -0.31 -47.54 3.33
C PRO A 49 0.33 -48.45 4.38
N LYS A 50 0.14 -49.78 4.26
CA LYS A 50 0.74 -50.73 5.21
C LYS A 50 2.26 -50.76 5.09
N VAL A 51 2.77 -50.69 3.87
CA VAL A 51 4.23 -50.67 3.62
C VAL A 51 4.82 -49.35 4.10
N ASP A 52 4.10 -48.25 3.90
CA ASP A 52 4.49 -46.91 4.35
C ASP A 52 4.59 -46.84 5.89
N GLY A 53 3.60 -47.40 6.58
CA GLY A 53 3.64 -47.54 8.04
C GLY A 53 4.82 -48.40 8.52
N ILE A 54 5.05 -49.56 7.89
CA ILE A 54 6.20 -50.43 8.23
C ILE A 54 7.53 -49.70 8.07
N PHE A 55 7.68 -48.90 7.01
CA PHE A 55 8.91 -48.13 6.77
C PHE A 55 9.21 -47.16 7.92
N ILE A 56 8.21 -46.40 8.36
CA ILE A 56 8.39 -45.42 9.44
C ILE A 56 8.55 -46.12 10.79
N ASP A 57 7.70 -47.09 11.12
CA ASP A 57 7.70 -47.81 12.40
C ASP A 57 9.01 -48.56 12.66
N ARG A 58 9.61 -49.08 11.59
CA ARG A 58 10.85 -49.87 11.64
C ARG A 58 12.07 -49.09 11.17
N PHE A 59 11.97 -47.77 11.05
CA PHE A 59 13.10 -46.95 10.58
C PHE A 59 14.35 -47.15 11.47
N PRO A 60 15.54 -47.42 10.89
CA PRO A 60 16.73 -47.74 11.69
C PRO A 60 17.14 -46.61 12.63
N LYS A 61 17.03 -46.84 13.95
CA LYS A 61 17.27 -45.81 14.99
C LYS A 61 18.69 -45.25 14.96
N LYS A 62 19.71 -46.05 14.61
CA LYS A 62 21.10 -45.63 14.54
C LYS A 62 21.32 -44.69 13.34
N LEU A 63 20.77 -45.02 12.17
CA LEU A 63 20.74 -44.11 11.03
C LEU A 63 19.98 -42.81 11.32
N TYR A 64 18.81 -42.87 11.97
CA TYR A 64 18.10 -41.65 12.37
C TYR A 64 18.94 -40.75 13.29
N LYS A 65 19.66 -41.33 14.26
CA LYS A 65 20.61 -40.58 15.11
C LYS A 65 21.72 -39.93 14.28
N GLU A 66 22.22 -40.58 13.24
CA GLU A 66 23.20 -39.99 12.34
C GLU A 66 22.62 -38.80 11.56
N PHE A 67 21.37 -38.86 11.11
CA PHE A 67 20.71 -37.69 10.52
C PHE A 67 20.56 -36.53 11.52
N VAL A 68 20.28 -36.83 12.79
CA VAL A 68 20.27 -35.82 13.85
C VAL A 68 21.68 -35.25 14.07
N ARG A 69 22.73 -36.08 14.04
CA ARG A 69 24.12 -35.61 14.15
C ARG A 69 24.51 -34.69 13.01
N ILE A 70 24.12 -34.98 11.76
CA ILE A 70 24.36 -34.09 10.61
C ILE A 70 23.76 -32.71 10.84
N LYS A 71 22.60 -32.66 11.49
CA LYS A 71 21.91 -31.43 11.83
C LYS A 71 22.62 -30.64 12.95
N ASP A 72 23.32 -31.31 13.87
CA ASP A 72 24.01 -30.67 15.01
C ASP A 72 25.49 -30.36 14.72
N ASP A 73 26.20 -31.28 14.07
CA ASP A 73 27.65 -31.27 13.84
C ASP A 73 28.01 -30.83 12.39
N GLY A 74 27.01 -30.68 11.51
CA GLY A 74 27.21 -30.21 10.14
C GLY A 74 28.14 -31.11 9.32
N ASN A 75 28.98 -30.48 8.49
CA ASN A 75 29.91 -31.15 7.57
C ASN A 75 31.04 -31.94 8.26
N THR A 76 31.15 -31.88 9.59
CA THR A 76 32.15 -32.65 10.35
C THR A 76 31.77 -34.12 10.52
N VAL A 77 30.50 -34.47 10.25
CA VAL A 77 30.02 -35.85 10.28
C VAL A 77 30.56 -36.63 9.08
N GLU A 78 31.17 -37.79 9.34
CA GLU A 78 31.64 -38.70 8.29
C GLU A 78 30.49 -39.05 7.33
N GLY A 79 30.73 -38.94 6.02
CA GLY A 79 29.72 -39.19 5.00
C GLY A 79 28.57 -38.17 4.98
N TYR A 80 28.78 -36.94 5.48
CA TYR A 80 27.78 -35.87 5.55
C TYR A 80 26.90 -35.77 4.29
N SER A 81 27.51 -35.54 3.12
CA SER A 81 26.78 -35.32 1.87
C SER A 81 25.95 -36.54 1.47
N GLU A 82 26.52 -37.74 1.59
CA GLU A 82 25.83 -38.99 1.25
C GLU A 82 24.61 -39.22 2.16
N LYS A 83 24.78 -39.02 3.46
CA LYS A 83 23.70 -39.18 4.44
C LYS A 83 22.63 -38.09 4.28
N ARG A 84 23.00 -36.87 3.90
CA ARG A 84 22.06 -35.78 3.63
C ARG A 84 21.21 -36.05 2.40
N ILE A 85 21.82 -36.51 1.30
CA ILE A 85 21.10 -36.95 0.10
C ILE A 85 20.13 -38.07 0.46
N LEU A 86 20.60 -39.09 1.19
CA LEU A 86 19.74 -40.18 1.64
C LEU A 86 18.59 -39.68 2.51
N PHE A 87 18.82 -38.70 3.38
CA PHE A 87 17.74 -38.12 4.19
C PHE A 87 16.67 -37.44 3.32
N PHE A 88 17.06 -36.75 2.24
CA PHE A 88 16.08 -36.19 1.31
C PHE A 88 15.34 -37.28 0.51
N ASP A 89 16.00 -38.38 0.16
CA ASP A 89 15.33 -39.56 -0.43
C ASP A 89 14.31 -40.16 0.54
N VAL A 90 14.68 -40.27 1.82
CA VAL A 90 13.79 -40.74 2.89
C VAL A 90 12.59 -39.81 3.05
N PHE A 91 12.80 -38.50 3.11
CA PHE A 91 11.72 -37.52 3.20
C PHE A 91 10.79 -37.60 1.98
N THR A 92 11.37 -37.65 0.78
CA THR A 92 10.65 -37.80 -0.50
C THR A 92 9.81 -39.06 -0.49
N TYR A 93 10.37 -40.18 -0.03
CA TYR A 93 9.64 -41.44 0.05
C TYR A 93 8.48 -41.41 1.04
N ILE A 94 8.67 -40.82 2.23
CA ILE A 94 7.63 -40.70 3.26
C ILE A 94 6.42 -39.90 2.75
N PHE A 95 6.66 -38.81 2.02
CA PHE A 95 5.61 -37.91 1.54
C PHE A 95 5.35 -38.04 0.03
N ARG A 96 5.60 -39.22 -0.57
CA ARG A 96 5.25 -39.48 -1.98
C ARG A 96 3.76 -39.66 -2.22
N ASN A 97 2.99 -39.86 -1.15
CA ASN A 97 1.54 -40.02 -1.11
C ASN A 97 0.97 -39.41 0.19
N ASP A 98 -0.34 -39.39 0.32
CA ASP A 98 -1.04 -38.74 1.43
C ASP A 98 -1.17 -39.60 2.70
N HIS A 99 -0.70 -40.85 2.68
CA HIS A 99 -0.92 -41.79 3.78
C HIS A 99 -0.23 -41.36 5.08
N MET A 100 0.98 -40.81 5.00
CA MET A 100 1.80 -40.48 6.18
C MET A 100 1.61 -39.04 6.68
N ILE A 101 0.71 -38.28 6.08
CA ILE A 101 0.49 -36.85 6.38
C ILE A 101 -0.01 -36.63 7.82
N TRP A 102 -0.78 -37.59 8.35
CA TRP A 102 -1.43 -37.50 9.65
C TRP A 102 -0.76 -38.35 10.73
N GLU A 103 0.23 -39.16 10.34
CA GLU A 103 0.91 -40.07 11.24
C GLU A 103 1.92 -39.32 12.11
N SER A 104 1.82 -39.51 13.42
CA SER A 104 2.65 -38.80 14.40
C SER A 104 4.15 -39.15 14.27
N GLU A 105 4.42 -40.33 13.77
CA GLU A 105 5.72 -40.94 13.56
C GLU A 105 6.48 -40.31 12.40
N ALA A 106 5.78 -39.61 11.49
CA ALA A 106 6.40 -38.84 10.41
C ALA A 106 6.93 -37.47 10.88
N GLN A 107 6.42 -36.93 11.99
CA GLN A 107 6.80 -35.60 12.49
C GLN A 107 8.30 -35.42 12.81
N PRO A 108 9.00 -36.39 13.40
CA PRO A 108 10.44 -36.28 13.62
C PRO A 108 11.23 -36.06 12.32
N PHE A 109 10.74 -36.56 11.17
CA PHE A 109 11.38 -36.35 9.87
C PHE A 109 11.10 -34.95 9.33
N ILE A 110 9.87 -34.43 9.46
CA ILE A 110 9.53 -33.04 9.09
C ILE A 110 10.38 -32.05 9.90
N ASN A 111 10.43 -32.23 11.22
CA ASN A 111 11.21 -31.37 12.10
C ASN A 111 12.70 -31.41 11.79
N LEU A 112 13.23 -32.57 11.39
CA LEU A 112 14.62 -32.72 10.99
C LEU A 112 14.89 -32.05 9.63
N PHE A 113 13.98 -32.23 8.66
CA PHE A 113 14.04 -31.60 7.34
C PHE A 113 14.07 -30.08 7.44
N LEU A 114 13.13 -29.50 8.19
CA LEU A 114 13.04 -28.05 8.38
C LEU A 114 14.29 -27.45 9.04
N ARG A 115 15.08 -28.24 9.77
CA ARG A 115 16.35 -27.78 10.36
C ARG A 115 17.52 -27.99 9.41
N LEU A 116 17.57 -29.13 8.72
CA LEU A 116 18.63 -29.45 7.74
C LEU A 116 18.59 -28.55 6.51
N ILE A 117 17.41 -28.08 6.08
CA ILE A 117 17.32 -27.16 4.94
C ILE A 117 17.88 -25.77 5.30
N GLN A 118 18.00 -25.42 6.58
CA GLN A 118 18.53 -24.11 6.98
C GLN A 118 20.06 -24.02 6.84
N THR A 119 20.76 -25.14 6.80
CA THR A 119 22.22 -25.14 6.63
C THR A 119 22.56 -24.83 5.17
N ARG A 120 23.39 -23.79 4.97
CA ARG A 120 23.89 -23.38 3.65
C ARG A 120 25.03 -24.31 3.27
N ASP A 121 24.76 -25.22 2.36
CA ASP A 121 25.68 -26.25 1.93
C ASP A 121 25.31 -26.61 0.48
N ASP A 122 26.31 -26.83 -0.36
CA ASP A 122 26.12 -27.22 -1.75
C ASP A 122 25.44 -28.60 -1.84
N ILE A 123 24.30 -28.65 -2.53
CA ILE A 123 23.51 -29.87 -2.80
C ILE A 123 23.28 -30.04 -4.30
N SER A 124 24.14 -29.46 -5.14
CA SER A 124 24.03 -29.49 -6.60
C SER A 124 23.87 -30.91 -7.18
N ALA A 125 24.32 -31.95 -6.47
CA ALA A 125 24.18 -33.35 -6.89
C ALA A 125 22.76 -33.94 -6.70
N TYR A 126 21.86 -33.26 -5.98
CA TYR A 126 20.51 -33.76 -5.69
C TYR A 126 19.49 -33.18 -6.66
N ASN A 127 18.63 -34.02 -7.25
CA ASN A 127 17.50 -33.56 -8.06
C ASN A 127 16.32 -33.16 -7.15
N PRO A 128 15.96 -31.87 -7.04
CA PRO A 128 14.94 -31.45 -6.10
C PRO A 128 13.51 -31.66 -6.60
N GLU A 129 13.28 -32.07 -7.85
CA GLU A 129 11.94 -32.22 -8.44
C GLU A 129 11.02 -33.12 -7.60
N SER A 130 11.47 -34.35 -7.27
CA SER A 130 10.66 -35.29 -6.46
C SER A 130 10.46 -34.79 -5.02
N LEU A 131 11.45 -34.07 -4.48
CA LEU A 131 11.37 -33.48 -3.15
C LEU A 131 10.30 -32.39 -3.10
N MET A 132 10.19 -31.57 -4.15
CA MET A 132 9.17 -30.51 -4.25
C MET A 132 7.75 -31.09 -4.27
N SER A 133 7.51 -32.15 -5.07
CA SER A 133 6.21 -32.85 -5.05
C SER A 133 5.88 -33.40 -3.66
N SER A 134 6.89 -33.91 -2.96
CA SER A 134 6.72 -34.46 -1.61
C SER A 134 6.45 -33.37 -0.56
N ILE A 135 7.03 -32.18 -0.72
CA ILE A 135 6.72 -31.01 0.12
C ILE A 135 5.26 -30.59 -0.09
N ILE A 136 4.78 -30.52 -1.34
CA ILE A 136 3.39 -30.17 -1.65
C ILE A 136 2.43 -31.12 -0.92
N ILE A 137 2.70 -32.43 -0.99
CA ILE A 137 1.92 -33.45 -0.27
C ILE A 137 2.02 -33.25 1.25
N CYS A 138 3.24 -33.04 1.77
CA CYS A 138 3.48 -32.84 3.21
C CYS A 138 2.68 -31.65 3.79
N VAL A 139 2.56 -30.55 3.03
CA VAL A 139 1.88 -29.32 3.49
C VAL A 139 0.37 -29.33 3.28
N LEU A 140 -0.21 -30.41 2.74
CA LEU A 140 -1.67 -30.62 2.79
C LEU A 140 -2.18 -30.70 4.25
N ASN A 141 -1.32 -31.08 5.20
CA ASN A 141 -1.62 -30.92 6.63
C ASN A 141 -1.35 -29.47 7.07
N PRO A 142 -2.35 -28.76 7.61
CA PRO A 142 -2.18 -27.38 8.07
C PRO A 142 -1.09 -27.20 9.13
N SER A 143 -0.89 -28.17 10.02
CA SER A 143 0.16 -28.11 11.06
C SER A 143 1.57 -28.18 10.46
N ASN A 144 1.73 -28.96 9.39
CA ASN A 144 2.99 -29.03 8.64
C ASN A 144 3.20 -27.71 7.90
N LYS A 145 2.18 -27.21 7.18
CA LYS A 145 2.23 -25.93 6.47
C LYS A 145 2.70 -24.78 7.38
N VAL A 146 2.10 -24.65 8.58
CA VAL A 146 2.53 -23.68 9.59
C VAL A 146 4.00 -23.86 9.99
N SER A 147 4.48 -25.10 10.09
CA SER A 147 5.87 -25.40 10.39
C SER A 147 6.81 -24.96 9.25
N PHE A 148 6.45 -25.22 7.99
CA PHE A 148 7.22 -24.77 6.83
C PHE A 148 7.36 -23.24 6.79
N ILE A 149 6.28 -22.50 7.03
CA ILE A 149 6.29 -21.03 7.11
C ILE A 149 7.15 -20.57 8.29
N LYS A 150 6.94 -21.15 9.48
CA LYS A 150 7.66 -20.78 10.72
C LYS A 150 9.17 -20.92 10.61
N TYR A 151 9.66 -21.89 9.83
CA TYR A 151 11.08 -22.15 9.63
C TYR A 151 11.66 -21.47 8.37
N ASN A 152 10.88 -20.60 7.71
CA ASN A 152 11.22 -19.94 6.45
C ASN A 152 11.68 -20.95 5.37
N CYS A 153 11.01 -22.10 5.31
CA CYS A 153 11.50 -23.23 4.52
C CYS A 153 11.68 -22.87 3.04
N MET A 154 10.75 -22.10 2.45
CA MET A 154 10.81 -21.74 1.03
C MET A 154 12.01 -20.83 0.70
N TYR A 155 12.37 -19.90 1.58
CA TYR A 155 13.58 -19.08 1.43
C TYR A 155 14.84 -19.96 1.41
N HIS A 156 14.94 -20.87 2.38
CA HIS A 156 16.09 -21.76 2.49
C HIS A 156 16.17 -22.76 1.33
N PHE A 157 15.02 -23.29 0.92
CA PHE A 157 14.90 -24.18 -0.23
C PHE A 157 15.34 -23.48 -1.52
N TYR A 158 14.88 -22.24 -1.74
CA TYR A 158 15.29 -21.45 -2.90
C TYR A 158 16.81 -21.31 -2.97
N HIS A 159 17.43 -20.87 -1.88
CA HIS A 159 18.86 -20.60 -1.86
C HIS A 159 19.74 -21.84 -1.99
N ASN A 160 19.28 -22.98 -1.47
CA ASN A 160 20.08 -24.20 -1.47
C ASN A 160 19.88 -25.07 -2.72
N LEU A 161 18.72 -24.98 -3.39
CA LEU A 161 18.34 -25.92 -4.44
C LEU A 161 17.84 -25.27 -5.75
N ILE A 162 17.30 -24.05 -5.72
CA ILE A 162 16.62 -23.45 -6.88
C ILE A 162 17.42 -22.32 -7.52
N LYS A 163 18.19 -21.55 -6.75
CA LYS A 163 18.89 -20.34 -7.24
C LYS A 163 19.70 -20.56 -8.54
N GLU A 164 20.24 -21.76 -8.73
CA GLU A 164 21.06 -22.11 -9.91
C GLU A 164 20.28 -22.88 -11.00
N SER A 165 19.01 -23.23 -10.75
CA SER A 165 18.17 -24.04 -11.64
C SER A 165 17.02 -23.25 -12.23
N THR A 166 17.16 -22.82 -13.48
CA THR A 166 16.09 -22.13 -14.23
C THR A 166 14.95 -23.05 -14.62
N ILE A 167 15.19 -24.38 -14.70
CA ILE A 167 14.20 -25.37 -15.14
C ILE A 167 13.11 -25.55 -14.08
N LEU A 168 13.46 -25.46 -12.80
CA LEU A 168 12.57 -25.78 -11.68
C LEU A 168 11.90 -24.55 -11.05
N THR A 169 12.15 -23.36 -11.60
CA THR A 169 11.62 -22.10 -11.08
C THR A 169 10.09 -22.10 -11.05
N ASN A 170 9.43 -22.62 -12.09
CA ASN A 170 7.97 -22.64 -12.17
C ASN A 170 7.34 -23.57 -11.13
N GLU A 171 7.89 -24.77 -10.98
CA GLU A 171 7.48 -25.77 -9.99
C GLU A 171 7.71 -25.23 -8.57
N PHE A 172 8.78 -24.46 -8.37
CA PHE A 172 9.10 -23.86 -7.08
C PHE A 172 8.06 -22.83 -6.68
N TRP A 173 7.64 -21.97 -7.61
CA TRP A 173 6.61 -20.99 -7.31
C TRP A 173 5.23 -21.62 -7.07
N LYS A 174 4.88 -22.71 -7.78
CA LYS A 174 3.68 -23.50 -7.46
C LYS A 174 3.75 -24.06 -6.05
N MET A 175 4.88 -24.66 -5.66
CA MET A 175 5.07 -25.15 -4.29
C MET A 175 4.99 -24.03 -3.25
N CYS A 176 5.54 -22.84 -3.53
CA CYS A 176 5.44 -21.69 -2.61
C CYS A 176 3.99 -21.26 -2.42
N ALA A 177 3.20 -21.16 -3.49
CA ALA A 177 1.78 -20.83 -3.40
C ALA A 177 1.04 -21.81 -2.48
N GLU A 178 1.24 -23.12 -2.65
CA GLU A 178 0.65 -24.15 -1.79
C GLU A 178 1.07 -24.01 -0.32
N VAL A 179 2.32 -23.63 -0.05
CA VAL A 179 2.83 -23.45 1.31
C VAL A 179 2.24 -22.19 1.97
N TYR A 180 2.05 -21.10 1.22
CA TYR A 180 1.56 -19.83 1.76
C TYR A 180 0.03 -19.68 1.72
N GLU A 181 -0.69 -20.56 1.03
CA GLU A 181 -2.15 -20.64 1.09
C GLU A 181 -2.62 -21.25 2.43
N LEU A 182 -2.72 -20.42 3.47
CA LEU A 182 -3.05 -20.84 4.84
C LEU A 182 -4.45 -20.39 5.27
N ASP A 183 -5.19 -21.27 5.94
CA ASP A 183 -6.47 -20.93 6.60
C ASP A 183 -6.27 -20.25 7.97
N ILE A 184 -7.13 -19.28 8.29
CA ILE A 184 -7.11 -18.42 9.48
C ILE A 184 -7.18 -19.24 10.77
N SER A 185 -7.87 -20.38 10.75
CA SER A 185 -8.19 -21.22 11.91
C SER A 185 -6.96 -21.74 12.70
N HIS A 186 -5.76 -21.67 12.12
CA HIS A 186 -4.55 -22.29 12.69
C HIS A 186 -3.47 -21.30 13.19
N THR A 187 -3.77 -19.99 13.28
CA THR A 187 -2.76 -18.97 13.60
C THR A 187 -2.58 -18.72 15.11
N SER A 188 -1.46 -19.20 15.68
CA SER A 188 -1.10 -18.96 17.09
C SER A 188 -0.29 -17.67 17.30
N LEU A 189 -0.23 -17.13 18.53
CA LEU A 189 0.63 -15.97 18.85
C LEU A 189 2.13 -16.23 18.59
N TYR A 190 2.60 -17.48 18.78
CA TYR A 190 4.00 -17.85 18.58
C TYR A 190 4.42 -17.73 17.10
N PHE A 191 3.47 -17.89 16.18
CA PHE A 191 3.66 -17.72 14.73
C PHE A 191 4.20 -16.32 14.38
N ARG A 192 3.74 -15.27 15.10
CA ARG A 192 4.07 -13.86 14.81
C ARG A 192 5.57 -13.55 14.90
N LYS A 193 6.22 -13.96 15.99
CA LYS A 193 7.66 -13.69 16.21
C LYS A 193 8.53 -14.36 15.13
N LYS A 194 8.13 -15.56 14.68
CA LYS A 194 8.89 -16.31 13.69
C LYS A 194 8.71 -15.74 12.30
N ILE A 195 7.51 -15.28 11.95
CA ILE A 195 7.30 -14.58 10.67
C ILE A 195 8.09 -13.29 10.58
N THR A 196 8.14 -12.47 11.65
CA THR A 196 9.00 -11.27 11.66
C THR A 196 10.42 -11.61 11.23
N TYR A 197 11.02 -12.65 11.81
CA TYR A 197 12.36 -13.11 11.42
C TYR A 197 12.43 -13.56 9.95
N CYS A 198 11.40 -14.23 9.43
CA CYS A 198 11.35 -14.64 8.03
C CYS A 198 11.34 -13.42 7.10
N LEU A 199 10.49 -12.43 7.39
CA LEU A 199 10.42 -11.18 6.63
C LEU A 199 11.75 -10.44 6.67
N ASP A 200 12.34 -10.26 7.85
CA ASP A 200 13.63 -9.57 8.01
C ASP A 200 14.73 -10.24 7.18
N GLN A 201 14.75 -11.58 7.16
CA GLN A 201 15.71 -12.35 6.38
C GLN A 201 15.52 -12.16 4.86
N ILE A 202 14.27 -12.22 4.37
CA ILE A 202 13.95 -12.03 2.95
C ILE A 202 14.28 -10.59 2.53
N MET A 203 13.82 -9.59 3.29
CA MET A 203 14.05 -8.17 3.02
C MET A 203 15.54 -7.82 3.03
N THR A 204 16.29 -8.28 4.02
CA THR A 204 17.75 -8.04 4.11
C THR A 204 18.47 -8.65 2.91
N THR A 205 18.07 -9.86 2.50
CA THR A 205 18.65 -10.52 1.33
C THR A 205 18.37 -9.73 0.07
N PHE A 206 17.11 -9.32 -0.16
CA PHE A 206 16.75 -8.48 -1.30
C PHE A 206 17.54 -7.17 -1.32
N LEU A 207 17.61 -6.44 -0.21
CA LEU A 207 18.30 -5.16 -0.16
C LEU A 207 19.81 -5.29 -0.44
N THR A 208 20.39 -6.43 -0.08
CA THR A 208 21.80 -6.75 -0.31
C THR A 208 22.07 -7.21 -1.74
N THR A 209 21.23 -8.08 -2.30
CA THR A 209 21.52 -8.75 -3.59
C THR A 209 20.75 -8.19 -4.78
N ARG A 210 19.67 -7.42 -4.55
CA ARG A 210 18.71 -6.96 -5.57
C ARG A 210 18.17 -8.10 -6.44
N ASN A 211 17.89 -9.24 -5.80
CA ASN A 211 17.39 -10.42 -6.50
C ASN A 211 15.86 -10.38 -6.56
N ASP A 212 15.29 -10.34 -7.77
CA ASP A 212 13.85 -10.28 -8.01
C ASP A 212 13.09 -11.51 -7.47
N ASP A 213 13.74 -12.68 -7.36
CA ASP A 213 13.10 -13.84 -6.72
C ASP A 213 12.83 -13.59 -5.22
N MET A 214 13.67 -12.80 -4.56
CA MET A 214 13.41 -12.41 -3.16
C MET A 214 12.22 -11.46 -3.07
N THR A 215 11.98 -10.65 -4.10
CA THR A 215 10.77 -9.84 -4.21
C THR A 215 9.56 -10.76 -4.27
N SER A 216 9.50 -11.68 -5.24
CA SER A 216 8.37 -12.60 -5.41
C SER A 216 8.07 -13.38 -4.13
N LEU A 217 9.10 -13.89 -3.45
CA LEU A 217 8.93 -14.58 -2.18
C LEU A 217 8.42 -13.67 -1.06
N LEU A 218 8.93 -12.42 -0.97
CA LEU A 218 8.44 -11.44 0.00
C LEU A 218 6.95 -11.15 -0.19
N PHE A 219 6.49 -11.01 -1.44
CA PHE A 219 5.08 -10.75 -1.74
C PHE A 219 4.18 -11.90 -1.39
N MET A 220 4.56 -13.15 -1.69
CA MET A 220 3.78 -14.32 -1.25
C MET A 220 3.60 -14.34 0.27
N VAL A 221 4.65 -14.00 1.02
CA VAL A 221 4.55 -13.91 2.49
C VAL A 221 3.63 -12.75 2.90
N LEU A 222 3.80 -11.56 2.33
CA LEU A 222 2.98 -10.39 2.68
C LEU A 222 1.51 -10.53 2.28
N GLU A 223 1.23 -11.17 1.15
CA GLU A 223 -0.12 -11.50 0.69
C GLU A 223 -0.79 -12.46 1.65
N MET A 224 -0.11 -13.55 2.04
CA MET A 224 -0.60 -14.45 3.09
C MET A 224 -0.90 -13.65 4.37
N LEU A 225 -0.04 -12.74 4.80
CA LEU A 225 -0.27 -11.93 6.00
C LEU A 225 -1.43 -10.95 5.87
N HIS A 226 -1.64 -10.40 4.68
CA HIS A 226 -2.77 -9.54 4.37
C HIS A 226 -4.09 -10.32 4.43
N LEU A 227 -4.16 -11.47 3.75
CA LEU A 227 -5.34 -12.35 3.74
C LEU A 227 -5.72 -12.83 5.14
N LEU A 228 -4.71 -13.12 5.97
CA LEU A 228 -4.89 -13.52 7.38
C LEU A 228 -5.12 -12.34 8.34
N LYS A 229 -5.12 -11.09 7.86
CA LYS A 229 -5.20 -9.85 8.66
C LYS A 229 -4.13 -9.78 9.77
N LEU A 230 -2.96 -10.36 9.51
CA LEU A 230 -1.84 -10.44 10.45
C LEU A 230 -0.85 -9.29 10.32
N LEU A 231 -0.91 -8.48 9.26
CA LEU A 231 -0.03 -7.32 9.07
C LEU A 231 -0.05 -6.37 10.27
N VAL A 232 -1.21 -6.18 10.92
CA VAL A 232 -1.39 -5.32 12.11
C VAL A 232 -0.68 -5.88 13.36
N HIS A 233 -0.34 -7.16 13.33
CA HIS A 233 0.19 -7.89 14.48
C HIS A 233 1.67 -8.25 14.37
N ILE A 234 2.29 -7.94 13.22
CA ILE A 234 3.67 -8.27 12.94
C ILE A 234 4.46 -6.97 12.88
N ARG A 235 5.59 -6.95 13.59
CA ARG A 235 6.54 -5.84 13.52
C ARG A 235 7.63 -6.24 12.55
N PHE A 236 7.89 -5.41 11.56
CA PHE A 236 9.01 -5.53 10.63
C PHE A 236 9.47 -4.12 10.24
N ASP A 237 10.66 -3.99 9.67
CA ASP A 237 11.21 -2.69 9.29
C ASP A 237 10.48 -2.09 8.08
N LEU A 238 9.57 -1.16 8.36
CA LEU A 238 8.75 -0.48 7.35
C LEU A 238 9.57 0.47 6.46
N ASN A 239 10.73 0.96 6.92
CA ASN A 239 11.60 1.76 6.07
C ASN A 239 12.34 0.88 5.06
N SER A 240 12.82 -0.29 5.51
CA SER A 240 13.36 -1.30 4.60
C SER A 240 12.31 -1.71 3.57
N PHE A 241 11.08 -2.01 4.00
CA PHE A 241 9.99 -2.35 3.08
C PHE A 241 9.65 -1.21 2.10
N PHE A 242 9.69 0.05 2.54
CA PHE A 242 9.57 1.21 1.67
C PHE A 242 10.67 1.26 0.61
N SER A 243 11.94 1.05 0.98
CA SER A 243 13.06 1.00 0.03
C SER A 243 12.93 -0.15 -0.99
N ILE A 244 12.35 -1.28 -0.58
CA ILE A 244 12.04 -2.39 -1.49
C ILE A 244 10.94 -1.99 -2.47
N THR A 245 9.85 -1.41 -1.97
CA THR A 245 8.74 -0.90 -2.78
C THR A 245 9.23 0.11 -3.81
N ASP A 246 10.08 1.04 -3.41
CA ASP A 246 10.68 2.04 -4.29
C ASP A 246 11.52 1.37 -5.40
N SER A 247 12.34 0.39 -5.04
CA SER A 247 13.12 -0.39 -6.02
C SER A 247 12.24 -1.10 -7.05
N ILE A 248 11.14 -1.71 -6.60
CA ILE A 248 10.20 -2.45 -7.47
C ILE A 248 9.54 -1.50 -8.46
N ILE A 249 9.01 -0.38 -7.95
CA ILE A 249 8.31 0.60 -8.78
C ILE A 249 9.25 1.21 -9.81
N ASN A 250 10.46 1.60 -9.42
CA ASN A 250 11.45 2.12 -10.36
C ASN A 250 11.87 1.09 -11.42
N ASN A 251 11.91 -0.20 -11.08
CA ASN A 251 12.18 -1.26 -12.06
C ASN A 251 11.01 -1.44 -13.05
N HIS A 252 9.76 -1.45 -12.57
CA HIS A 252 8.59 -1.67 -13.43
C HIS A 252 8.25 -0.51 -14.34
N ILE A 253 8.42 0.74 -13.87
CA ILE A 253 8.19 1.94 -14.69
C ILE A 253 8.99 1.88 -16.00
N ASN A 254 10.15 1.23 -15.97
CA ASN A 254 11.01 1.11 -17.15
C ASN A 254 10.61 -0.01 -18.12
N ILE A 255 9.81 -1.00 -17.68
CA ILE A 255 9.59 -2.26 -18.41
C ILE A 255 8.20 -2.32 -19.10
N GLN A 256 7.22 -1.50 -18.70
CA GLN A 256 5.85 -1.48 -19.25
C GLN A 256 5.11 -2.84 -19.23
N GLU A 257 5.57 -3.81 -18.43
CA GLU A 257 4.92 -5.11 -18.29
C GLU A 257 3.95 -5.12 -17.10
N ASP A 258 2.80 -5.78 -17.30
CA ASP A 258 1.82 -6.03 -16.24
C ASP A 258 2.46 -6.85 -15.12
N CYS A 259 2.59 -6.25 -13.94
CA CYS A 259 3.14 -6.92 -12.78
C CYS A 259 2.07 -7.09 -11.69
N PRO A 260 1.63 -8.34 -11.41
CA PRO A 260 0.64 -8.61 -10.36
C PRO A 260 1.02 -8.06 -8.97
N ILE A 261 2.31 -7.88 -8.71
CA ILE A 261 2.83 -7.32 -7.46
C ILE A 261 2.37 -5.86 -7.27
N ILE A 262 2.28 -5.09 -8.35
CA ILE A 262 1.86 -3.69 -8.31
C ILE A 262 0.40 -3.58 -7.86
N ASP A 263 -0.46 -4.54 -8.18
CA ASP A 263 -1.87 -4.54 -7.76
C ASP A 263 -2.04 -4.88 -6.28
N GLN A 264 -1.08 -5.59 -5.69
CA GLN A 264 -1.10 -6.00 -4.29
C GLN A 264 -0.45 -4.98 -3.36
N LEU A 265 0.60 -4.30 -3.83
CA LEU A 265 1.36 -3.31 -3.06
C LEU A 265 0.48 -2.24 -2.39
N PRO A 266 -0.47 -1.58 -3.08
CA PRO A 266 -1.35 -0.59 -2.48
C PRO A 266 -2.20 -1.16 -1.34
N LYS A 267 -2.65 -2.42 -1.45
CA LYS A 267 -3.46 -3.09 -0.41
C LYS A 267 -2.64 -3.36 0.85
N ILE A 268 -1.38 -3.77 0.69
CA ILE A 268 -0.44 -3.94 1.81
C ILE A 268 -0.14 -2.57 2.44
N TRP A 269 0.12 -1.54 1.65
CA TRP A 269 0.43 -0.20 2.16
C TRP A 269 -0.75 0.47 2.84
N ILE A 270 -1.98 0.35 2.32
CA ILE A 270 -3.16 0.92 3.01
C ILE A 270 -3.39 0.23 4.36
N ASP A 271 -3.17 -1.09 4.44
CA ASP A 271 -3.23 -1.82 5.71
C ASP A 271 -2.15 -1.35 6.69
N ILE A 272 -0.91 -1.16 6.23
CA ILE A 272 0.18 -0.59 7.05
C ILE A 272 -0.18 0.81 7.54
N LEU A 273 -0.68 1.66 6.64
CA LEU A 273 -1.04 3.04 6.98
C LEU A 273 -2.25 3.09 7.93
N ASN A 274 -3.18 2.15 7.86
CA ASN A 274 -4.32 2.07 8.77
C ASN A 274 -3.95 1.62 10.19
N GLN A 275 -2.72 1.15 10.40
CA GLN A 275 -2.22 0.83 11.73
C GLN A 275 -1.88 2.08 12.54
N ASN A 276 -1.36 1.88 13.74
CA ASN A 276 -0.94 2.95 14.63
C ASN A 276 0.01 3.91 13.90
N PRO A 277 -0.27 5.23 13.89
CA PRO A 277 0.53 6.28 13.25
C PRO A 277 2.04 6.24 13.52
N ILE A 278 2.43 5.68 14.66
CA ILE A 278 3.82 5.62 15.11
C ILE A 278 4.66 4.65 14.27
N THR A 279 4.06 3.70 13.54
CA THR A 279 4.82 2.65 12.86
C THR A 279 5.52 3.14 11.59
N PHE A 280 4.82 3.91 10.75
CA PHE A 280 5.37 4.48 9.53
C PHE A 280 4.79 5.87 9.29
N GLN A 281 5.69 6.84 9.10
CA GLN A 281 5.36 8.23 8.89
C GLN A 281 5.77 8.70 7.49
N ILE A 282 4.84 9.35 6.78
CA ILE A 282 5.09 10.11 5.56
C ILE A 282 5.61 11.48 6.00
N ASP A 283 6.94 11.62 6.00
CA ASP A 283 7.68 12.77 6.52
C ASP A 283 8.53 13.48 5.46
N ASP A 284 8.58 12.94 4.23
CA ASP A 284 9.28 13.55 3.11
C ASP A 284 8.48 13.44 1.80
N ILE A 285 8.92 14.21 0.80
CA ILE A 285 8.28 14.28 -0.52
C ILE A 285 8.42 12.98 -1.32
N HIS A 286 9.49 12.20 -1.08
CA HIS A 286 9.73 10.94 -1.79
C HIS A 286 8.72 9.88 -1.37
N LYS A 287 8.54 9.69 -0.05
CA LYS A 287 7.50 8.83 0.53
C LYS A 287 6.11 9.22 0.07
N LEU A 288 5.79 10.51 0.12
CA LEU A 288 4.49 11.01 -0.36
C LEU A 288 4.29 10.68 -1.84
N THR A 289 5.31 10.86 -2.66
CA THR A 289 5.24 10.62 -4.11
C THR A 289 5.00 9.15 -4.42
N LEU A 290 5.84 8.27 -3.89
CA LEU A 290 5.78 6.84 -4.17
C LEU A 290 4.44 6.27 -3.73
N LEU A 291 4.02 6.57 -2.49
CA LEU A 291 2.75 6.10 -1.95
C LEU A 291 1.56 6.68 -2.71
N SER A 292 1.57 7.95 -3.07
CA SER A 292 0.50 8.52 -3.88
C SER A 292 0.40 7.87 -5.25
N GLY A 293 1.52 7.50 -5.88
CA GLY A 293 1.51 6.75 -7.14
C GLY A 293 0.85 5.38 -7.01
N LEU A 294 1.28 4.60 -6.02
CA LEU A 294 0.67 3.30 -5.71
C LEU A 294 -0.83 3.41 -5.42
N LEU A 295 -1.22 4.35 -4.57
CA LEU A 295 -2.62 4.55 -4.22
C LEU A 295 -3.45 5.08 -5.40
N SER A 296 -2.83 5.79 -6.35
CA SER A 296 -3.51 6.24 -7.57
C SER A 296 -3.81 5.07 -8.50
N ILE A 297 -2.90 4.10 -8.63
CA ILE A 297 -3.11 2.85 -9.40
C ILE A 297 -4.28 2.06 -8.82
N ASP A 298 -4.29 1.83 -7.51
CA ASP A 298 -5.38 1.09 -6.84
C ASP A 298 -6.72 1.82 -6.94
N MET A 299 -6.73 3.14 -6.76
CA MET A 299 -7.94 3.94 -6.94
C MET A 299 -8.43 3.93 -8.40
N PHE A 300 -7.52 3.92 -9.37
CA PHE A 300 -7.85 3.82 -10.79
C PHE A 300 -8.57 2.50 -11.08
N HIS A 301 -7.97 1.36 -10.71
CA HIS A 301 -8.60 0.04 -10.91
C HIS A 301 -9.94 -0.07 -10.18
N HIS A 302 -10.02 0.39 -8.93
CA HIS A 302 -11.27 0.37 -8.17
C HIS A 302 -12.36 1.21 -8.85
N LEU A 303 -12.03 2.39 -9.37
CA LEU A 303 -12.99 3.25 -10.05
C LEU A 303 -13.39 2.70 -11.43
N SER A 304 -12.46 2.10 -12.16
CA SER A 304 -12.77 1.38 -13.41
C SER A 304 -13.76 0.23 -13.17
N ASP A 305 -13.57 -0.58 -12.12
CA ASP A 305 -14.51 -1.64 -11.75
C ASP A 305 -15.89 -1.07 -11.40
N VAL A 306 -15.94 0.05 -10.69
CA VAL A 306 -17.20 0.75 -10.34
C VAL A 306 -17.92 1.20 -11.61
N LEU A 307 -17.21 1.79 -12.57
CA LEU A 307 -17.77 2.24 -13.85
C LEU A 307 -18.28 1.08 -14.70
N VAL A 308 -17.50 0.01 -14.86
CA VAL A 308 -17.89 -1.18 -15.64
C VAL A 308 -19.10 -1.88 -15.02
N SER A 309 -19.14 -1.98 -13.69
CA SER A 309 -20.25 -2.64 -12.98
C SER A 309 -21.48 -1.75 -12.78
N GLY A 310 -21.41 -0.46 -13.11
CA GLY A 310 -22.46 0.52 -12.81
C GLY A 310 -22.75 0.68 -11.31
N ARG A 311 -21.82 0.26 -10.45
CA ARG A 311 -21.95 0.38 -8.99
C ARG A 311 -21.65 1.81 -8.55
N MET A 312 -21.98 2.13 -7.30
CA MET A 312 -21.57 3.41 -6.70
C MET A 312 -20.17 3.28 -6.10
N PHE A 313 -19.35 4.32 -6.24
CA PHE A 313 -18.06 4.42 -5.58
C PHE A 313 -18.25 4.51 -4.07
N GLU A 314 -17.86 3.49 -3.30
CA GLU A 314 -18.01 3.53 -1.86
C GLU A 314 -16.89 4.36 -1.23
N ALA A 315 -17.23 5.54 -0.71
CA ALA A 315 -16.29 6.38 0.03
C ALA A 315 -16.09 5.84 1.46
N THR A 316 -15.38 4.73 1.54
CA THR A 316 -14.89 4.15 2.80
C THR A 316 -13.78 5.01 3.40
N MET A 317 -13.49 4.85 4.69
CA MET A 317 -12.35 5.50 5.35
C MET A 317 -11.03 5.31 4.58
N ASN A 318 -10.81 4.10 4.08
CA ASN A 318 -9.61 3.76 3.32
C ASN A 318 -9.53 4.58 2.03
N ASN A 319 -10.64 4.66 1.30
CA ASN A 319 -10.72 5.44 0.06
C ASN A 319 -10.56 6.94 0.34
N SER A 320 -11.12 7.45 1.44
CA SER A 320 -10.90 8.83 1.85
C SER A 320 -9.42 9.12 2.14
N LYS A 321 -8.75 8.20 2.87
CA LYS A 321 -7.33 8.31 3.18
C LYS A 321 -6.45 8.30 1.93
N LYS A 322 -6.74 7.41 0.96
CA LYS A 322 -6.07 7.38 -0.34
C LYS A 322 -6.20 8.73 -1.05
N LEU A 323 -7.42 9.25 -1.17
CA LEU A 323 -7.68 10.54 -1.81
C LEU A 323 -6.95 11.69 -1.13
N TYR A 324 -6.85 11.73 0.20
CA TYR A 324 -6.09 12.77 0.89
C TYR A 324 -4.58 12.69 0.66
N ILE A 325 -4.00 11.49 0.66
CA ILE A 325 -2.57 11.29 0.35
C ILE A 325 -2.28 11.74 -1.08
N ILE A 326 -3.13 11.35 -2.04
CA ILE A 326 -3.06 11.77 -3.44
C ILE A 326 -3.23 13.30 -3.56
N TYR A 327 -4.21 13.87 -2.86
CA TYR A 327 -4.44 15.31 -2.84
C TYR A 327 -3.21 16.10 -2.37
N LEU A 328 -2.51 15.62 -1.33
CA LEU A 328 -1.28 16.24 -0.84
C LEU A 328 -0.15 16.18 -1.88
N VAL A 329 -0.03 15.08 -2.64
CA VAL A 329 0.99 15.05 -3.71
C VAL A 329 0.65 16.05 -4.81
N LEU A 330 -0.62 16.19 -5.20
CA LEU A 330 -1.06 17.17 -6.19
C LEU A 330 -0.75 18.62 -5.78
N ILE A 331 -0.85 18.94 -4.49
CA ILE A 331 -0.40 20.26 -3.98
C ILE A 331 1.11 20.44 -4.17
N SER A 332 1.88 19.38 -3.95
CA SER A 332 3.34 19.41 -4.02
C SER A 332 3.93 19.27 -5.43
N LEU A 333 3.13 18.88 -6.43
CA LEU A 333 3.60 18.67 -7.81
C LEU A 333 4.15 19.96 -8.41
N ASN A 334 3.44 21.06 -8.24
CA ASN A 334 3.82 22.37 -8.80
C ASN A 334 5.13 22.93 -8.20
N GLN A 335 5.67 22.29 -7.16
CA GLN A 335 6.82 22.79 -6.40
C GLN A 335 8.15 22.11 -6.75
N ASN A 336 8.13 20.96 -7.45
CA ASN A 336 9.33 20.12 -7.62
C ASN A 336 9.68 19.92 -9.10
N ASN A 337 11.00 19.87 -9.36
CA ASN A 337 11.62 19.74 -10.68
C ASN A 337 10.97 18.64 -11.54
N SER A 338 10.54 19.01 -12.76
CA SER A 338 9.55 18.32 -13.59
C SER A 338 9.91 16.91 -14.08
N TYR A 339 11.17 16.49 -13.97
CA TYR A 339 11.64 15.24 -14.60
C TYR A 339 11.44 13.97 -13.75
N ALA A 340 11.36 14.07 -12.43
CA ALA A 340 11.46 12.89 -11.57
C ALA A 340 10.17 12.03 -11.49
N LYS A 341 9.07 12.39 -12.19
CA LYS A 341 7.74 11.83 -11.88
C LYS A 341 6.77 11.70 -13.06
N SER A 342 7.26 11.56 -14.29
CA SER A 342 6.38 11.37 -15.47
C SER A 342 5.37 10.23 -15.28
N TRP A 343 5.81 9.13 -14.67
CA TRP A 343 4.95 7.98 -14.35
C TRP A 343 3.82 8.32 -13.36
N LEU A 344 4.10 9.11 -12.31
CA LEU A 344 3.08 9.52 -11.35
C LEU A 344 2.07 10.44 -12.03
N VAL A 345 2.55 11.40 -12.83
CA VAL A 345 1.68 12.31 -13.59
C VAL A 345 0.76 11.51 -14.51
N GLN A 346 1.28 10.49 -15.21
CA GLN A 346 0.49 9.60 -16.05
C GLN A 346 -0.64 8.91 -15.26
N TRP A 347 -0.34 8.29 -14.12
CA TRP A 347 -1.36 7.62 -13.30
C TRP A 347 -2.38 8.57 -12.69
N LEU A 348 -1.97 9.77 -12.30
CA LEU A 348 -2.90 10.81 -11.82
C LEU A 348 -3.82 11.30 -12.94
N THR A 349 -3.32 11.39 -14.18
CA THR A 349 -4.14 11.71 -15.35
C THR A 349 -5.16 10.61 -15.64
N TYR A 350 -4.78 9.33 -15.58
CA TYR A 350 -5.74 8.23 -15.73
C TYR A 350 -6.79 8.22 -14.62
N LEU A 351 -6.38 8.47 -13.37
CA LEU A 351 -7.31 8.58 -12.27
C LEU A 351 -8.27 9.77 -12.44
N HIS A 352 -7.77 10.92 -12.93
CA HIS A 352 -8.61 12.08 -13.26
C HIS A 352 -9.67 11.72 -14.30
N GLN A 353 -9.30 11.03 -15.39
CA GLN A 353 -10.21 10.60 -16.45
C GLN A 353 -11.32 9.69 -15.91
N ASN A 354 -10.99 8.69 -15.07
CA ASN A 354 -12.01 7.85 -14.45
C ASN A 354 -12.97 8.66 -13.55
N PHE A 355 -12.47 9.64 -12.81
CA PHE A 355 -13.34 10.52 -12.02
C PHE A 355 -14.20 11.43 -12.90
N GLN A 356 -13.67 11.91 -14.03
CA GLN A 356 -14.46 12.66 -15.00
C GLN A 356 -15.63 11.82 -15.54
N GLU A 357 -15.37 10.58 -15.95
CA GLU A 357 -16.42 9.64 -16.36
C GLU A 357 -17.44 9.40 -15.23
N TYR A 358 -16.96 9.20 -14.00
CA TYR A 358 -17.82 9.01 -12.83
C TYR A 358 -18.72 10.23 -12.54
N LEU A 359 -18.18 11.44 -12.69
CA LEU A 359 -18.90 12.69 -12.49
C LEU A 359 -19.92 12.95 -13.60
N THR A 360 -19.57 12.66 -14.85
CA THR A 360 -20.48 12.85 -16.01
C THR A 360 -21.69 11.93 -15.97
N ALA A 361 -21.58 10.76 -15.32
CA ALA A 361 -22.68 9.85 -15.06
C ALA A 361 -23.63 10.30 -13.92
N ASP A 362 -23.43 11.49 -13.33
CA ASP A 362 -24.19 12.07 -12.21
C ASP A 362 -24.23 11.18 -10.94
N LEU A 363 -23.32 10.20 -10.83
CA LEU A 363 -23.28 9.23 -9.72
C LEU A 363 -22.85 9.86 -8.39
N ILE A 364 -22.16 11.01 -8.44
CA ILE A 364 -21.70 11.73 -7.24
C ILE A 364 -22.85 12.22 -6.37
N LEU A 365 -24.03 12.50 -6.95
CA LEU A 365 -25.13 13.15 -6.25
C LEU A 365 -25.76 12.28 -5.14
N VAL A 366 -25.53 10.97 -5.18
CA VAL A 366 -26.06 9.99 -4.22
C VAL A 366 -25.25 9.96 -2.92
N HIS A 367 -24.02 10.47 -2.93
CA HIS A 367 -23.15 10.43 -1.76
C HIS A 367 -23.52 11.42 -0.67
N PRO A 368 -23.13 11.18 0.59
CA PRO A 368 -23.07 12.23 1.62
C PRO A 368 -22.23 13.42 1.16
N PHE A 369 -22.55 14.62 1.67
CA PHE A 369 -21.86 15.84 1.26
C PHE A 369 -20.35 15.75 1.44
N GLU A 370 -19.89 15.14 2.53
CA GLU A 370 -18.48 15.00 2.89
C GLU A 370 -17.69 14.24 1.81
N HIS A 371 -18.30 13.20 1.26
CA HIS A 371 -17.72 12.37 0.21
C HIS A 371 -17.75 13.09 -1.15
N GLN A 372 -18.85 13.79 -1.45
CA GLN A 372 -18.94 14.64 -2.65
C GLN A 372 -17.84 15.71 -2.62
N PHE A 373 -17.67 16.39 -1.48
CA PHE A 373 -16.65 17.40 -1.27
C PHE A 373 -15.25 16.85 -1.49
N LEU A 374 -14.92 15.68 -0.93
CA LEU A 374 -13.59 15.08 -1.08
C LEU A 374 -13.29 14.69 -2.54
N ILE A 375 -14.25 14.07 -3.22
CA ILE A 375 -14.10 13.71 -4.64
C ILE A 375 -13.88 14.96 -5.48
N LEU A 376 -14.68 16.01 -5.27
CA LEU A 376 -14.54 17.28 -6.00
C LEU A 376 -13.25 18.03 -5.65
N GLN A 377 -12.82 17.98 -4.39
CA GLN A 377 -11.55 18.55 -3.94
C GLN A 377 -10.37 17.90 -4.68
N TYR A 378 -10.36 16.56 -4.75
CA TYR A 378 -9.38 15.84 -5.54
C TYR A 378 -9.49 16.22 -7.02
N TYR A 379 -10.68 16.14 -7.60
CA TYR A 379 -10.91 16.33 -9.03
C TYR A 379 -10.47 17.71 -9.51
N ILE A 380 -10.93 18.77 -8.84
CA ILE A 380 -10.54 20.16 -9.15
C ILE A 380 -9.04 20.36 -8.98
N LYS A 381 -8.44 19.77 -7.93
CA LYS A 381 -7.00 19.93 -7.72
C LYS A 381 -6.18 19.20 -8.76
N SER A 382 -6.58 17.99 -9.15
CA SER A 382 -5.91 17.20 -10.19
C SER A 382 -5.97 17.94 -11.53
N TYR A 383 -7.10 18.56 -11.87
CA TYR A 383 -7.20 19.44 -13.04
C TYR A 383 -6.13 20.54 -13.04
N SER A 384 -6.04 21.33 -11.96
CA SER A 384 -5.07 22.44 -11.87
C SER A 384 -3.62 21.99 -11.85
N ALA A 385 -3.31 20.89 -11.15
CA ALA A 385 -1.94 20.43 -10.95
C ALA A 385 -1.36 19.65 -12.15
N LEU A 386 -2.24 19.11 -13.00
CA LEU A 386 -1.87 18.34 -14.19
C LEU A 386 -2.09 19.13 -15.48
N GLU A 387 -2.49 20.40 -15.39
CA GLU A 387 -2.78 21.28 -16.53
C GLU A 387 -3.79 20.67 -17.53
N LEU A 388 -4.80 19.98 -17.01
CA LEU A 388 -5.83 19.35 -17.84
C LEU A 388 -6.88 20.40 -18.29
N GLU A 389 -7.83 20.01 -19.13
CA GLU A 389 -8.94 20.87 -19.53
C GLU A 389 -10.26 20.37 -18.91
N LEU A 390 -11.03 21.28 -18.31
CA LEU A 390 -12.41 21.00 -17.89
C LEU A 390 -13.37 21.19 -19.07
N SER A 391 -14.23 20.22 -19.29
CA SER A 391 -15.35 20.34 -20.22
C SER A 391 -16.46 21.24 -19.64
N SER A 392 -17.37 21.70 -20.49
CA SER A 392 -18.58 22.42 -20.05
C SER A 392 -19.44 21.58 -19.09
N ARG A 393 -19.44 20.26 -19.25
CA ARG A 393 -20.14 19.33 -18.36
C ARG A 393 -19.51 19.27 -16.98
N ASP A 394 -18.18 19.31 -16.90
CA ASP A 394 -17.47 19.30 -15.61
C ASP A 394 -17.81 20.56 -14.81
N TYR A 395 -17.84 21.72 -15.45
CA TYR A 395 -18.31 22.96 -14.83
C TYR A 395 -19.76 22.83 -14.33
N GLN A 396 -20.67 22.22 -15.11
CA GLN A 396 -22.06 22.01 -14.67
C GLN A 396 -22.13 21.15 -13.40
N VAL A 397 -21.37 20.06 -13.33
CA VAL A 397 -21.35 19.19 -12.14
C VAL A 397 -20.79 19.93 -10.94
N ILE A 398 -19.67 20.64 -11.13
CA ILE A 398 -19.02 21.41 -10.08
C ILE A 398 -19.95 22.53 -9.57
N TYR A 399 -20.48 23.37 -10.46
CA TYR A 399 -21.40 24.44 -10.07
C TYR A 399 -22.70 23.90 -9.49
N GLY A 400 -23.23 22.78 -10.02
CA GLY A 400 -24.40 22.10 -9.46
C GLY A 400 -24.18 21.63 -8.01
N PHE A 401 -22.97 21.21 -7.65
CA PHE A 401 -22.59 20.96 -6.26
C PHE A 401 -22.50 22.25 -5.43
N LEU A 402 -21.82 23.27 -5.97
CA LEU A 402 -21.60 24.55 -5.27
C LEU A 402 -22.90 25.34 -5.05
N ASP A 403 -23.91 25.17 -5.91
CA ASP A 403 -25.21 25.87 -5.86
C ASP A 403 -26.19 25.26 -4.86
N ARG A 404 -25.91 24.06 -4.32
CA ARG A 404 -26.67 23.47 -3.19
C ARG A 404 -26.49 24.24 -1.87
N ARG A 405 -25.92 25.44 -1.94
CA ARG A 405 -25.67 26.44 -0.91
C ARG A 405 -26.79 26.65 0.09
N LEU A 406 -28.05 26.47 -0.32
CA LEU A 406 -29.21 26.66 0.56
C LEU A 406 -29.37 25.57 1.62
N ILE A 407 -28.77 24.40 1.42
CA ILE A 407 -29.03 23.24 2.29
C ILE A 407 -28.11 23.27 3.53
N TYR A 408 -26.86 23.75 3.41
CA TYR A 408 -25.89 23.67 4.51
C TYR A 408 -25.01 24.92 4.68
N PRO A 409 -25.48 25.95 5.41
CA PRO A 409 -24.70 27.17 5.68
C PRO A 409 -23.36 26.93 6.38
N ALA A 410 -23.23 25.85 7.18
CA ALA A 410 -21.99 25.45 7.86
C ALA A 410 -20.82 25.20 6.90
N LEU A 411 -21.14 24.87 5.64
CA LEU A 411 -20.19 24.40 4.64
C LEU A 411 -19.74 25.53 3.70
N GLY A 412 -20.08 26.78 4.01
CA GLY A 412 -19.73 27.95 3.19
C GLY A 412 -18.24 28.04 2.88
N LEU A 413 -17.36 27.77 3.87
CA LEU A 413 -15.91 27.81 3.66
C LEU A 413 -15.39 26.68 2.76
N HIS A 414 -15.97 25.48 2.86
CA HIS A 414 -15.60 24.34 2.00
C HIS A 414 -15.94 24.66 0.53
N ARG A 415 -17.14 25.19 0.30
CA ARG A 415 -17.56 25.67 -1.02
C ARG A 415 -16.59 26.73 -1.55
N LEU A 416 -16.30 27.76 -0.75
CA LEU A 416 -15.41 28.85 -1.14
C LEU A 416 -13.99 28.37 -1.42
N TYR A 417 -13.53 27.38 -0.65
CA TYR A 417 -12.26 26.76 -0.88
C TYR A 417 -12.20 26.08 -2.27
N LEU A 418 -13.21 25.30 -2.67
CA LEU A 418 -13.27 24.73 -4.03
C LEU A 418 -13.36 25.82 -5.11
N ILE A 419 -14.20 26.84 -4.89
CA ILE A 419 -14.32 27.98 -5.82
C ILE A 419 -12.98 28.68 -6.01
N SER A 420 -12.20 28.87 -4.95
CA SER A 420 -10.90 29.54 -5.03
C SER A 420 -9.90 28.80 -5.93
N GLN A 421 -9.97 27.45 -5.97
CA GLN A 421 -9.11 26.65 -6.84
C GLN A 421 -9.50 26.78 -8.31
N ILE A 422 -10.79 26.90 -8.61
CA ILE A 422 -11.30 27.05 -9.98
C ILE A 422 -11.09 28.48 -10.49
N LEU A 423 -11.35 29.47 -9.63
CA LEU A 423 -11.23 30.89 -9.99
C LEU A 423 -9.83 31.22 -10.47
N ASN A 424 -8.80 30.70 -9.79
CA ASN A 424 -7.40 30.93 -10.16
C ASN A 424 -7.10 30.55 -11.62
N GLU A 425 -7.59 29.38 -12.06
CA GLU A 425 -7.38 28.88 -13.42
C GLU A 425 -8.20 29.67 -14.46
N THR A 426 -9.43 30.04 -14.12
CA THR A 426 -10.24 30.90 -15.02
C THR A 426 -9.61 32.28 -15.19
N PHE A 427 -8.91 32.78 -14.18
CA PHE A 427 -8.22 34.07 -14.25
C PHE A 427 -7.05 34.03 -15.23
N ASP A 428 -6.26 32.95 -15.25
CA ASP A 428 -5.12 32.84 -16.18
C ASP A 428 -5.55 32.76 -17.64
N ARG A 429 -6.62 32.02 -17.95
CA ARG A 429 -7.13 31.90 -19.32
C ARG A 429 -7.74 33.20 -19.82
N ASP A 430 -8.61 33.84 -19.03
CA ASP A 430 -9.30 35.07 -19.42
C ASP A 430 -8.35 36.27 -19.56
N LEU A 431 -7.20 36.27 -18.87
CA LEU A 431 -6.18 37.31 -18.99
C LEU A 431 -5.41 37.26 -20.33
N SER A 432 -5.41 36.11 -21.01
CA SER A 432 -4.75 35.94 -22.30
C SER A 432 -5.55 36.51 -23.47
N ASP A 433 -6.88 36.60 -23.34
CA ASP A 433 -7.75 37.23 -24.32
C ASP A 433 -7.81 38.75 -24.11
N GLU A 434 -7.70 39.53 -25.20
CA GLU A 434 -7.65 41.00 -25.15
C GLU A 434 -8.91 41.67 -24.56
N PHE A 435 -9.97 40.92 -24.31
CA PHE A 435 -11.25 41.41 -23.81
C PHE A 435 -11.54 40.91 -22.40
N TYR A 436 -11.30 41.79 -21.43
CA TYR A 436 -11.70 41.57 -20.04
C TYR A 436 -13.22 41.39 -19.92
N PRO A 437 -13.73 40.24 -19.43
CA PRO A 437 -15.16 40.09 -19.22
C PRO A 437 -15.61 41.06 -18.11
N PRO A 438 -16.59 41.95 -18.33
CA PRO A 438 -17.09 42.87 -17.30
C PRO A 438 -17.65 42.16 -16.05
N ASN A 439 -17.89 40.85 -16.14
CA ASN A 439 -18.35 40.01 -15.04
C ASN A 439 -17.27 39.63 -14.02
N PHE A 440 -15.98 39.90 -14.29
CA PHE A 440 -14.87 39.50 -13.42
C PHE A 440 -14.93 40.16 -12.04
N SER A 441 -15.07 41.48 -12.00
CA SER A 441 -15.13 42.24 -10.74
C SER A 441 -16.31 41.79 -9.88
N MET A 442 -17.44 41.49 -10.52
CA MET A 442 -18.62 40.96 -9.84
C MET A 442 -18.37 39.58 -9.22
N LYS A 443 -17.65 38.66 -9.89
CA LYS A 443 -17.29 37.35 -9.33
C LYS A 443 -16.40 37.47 -8.09
N ILE A 444 -15.39 38.34 -8.12
CA ILE A 444 -14.55 38.60 -6.94
C ILE A 444 -15.39 39.17 -5.80
N LEU A 445 -16.24 40.14 -6.10
CA LEU A 445 -17.11 40.76 -5.11
C LEU A 445 -18.08 39.76 -4.47
N GLU A 446 -18.66 38.88 -5.28
CA GLU A 446 -19.53 37.81 -4.82
C GLU A 446 -18.76 36.81 -3.93
N PHE A 447 -17.57 36.40 -4.36
CA PHE A 447 -16.67 35.57 -3.55
C PHE A 447 -16.37 36.20 -2.19
N MET A 448 -16.05 37.51 -2.15
CA MET A 448 -15.79 38.23 -0.90
C MET A 448 -17.03 38.27 0.01
N LYS A 449 -18.21 38.59 -0.54
CA LYS A 449 -19.47 38.60 0.21
C LYS A 449 -19.75 37.21 0.79
N ASP A 450 -19.59 36.17 -0.01
CA ASP A 450 -19.76 34.79 0.41
C ASP A 450 -18.77 34.42 1.52
N LEU A 451 -17.51 34.85 1.43
CA LEU A 451 -16.50 34.63 2.45
C LEU A 451 -16.85 35.33 3.76
N ILE A 452 -17.27 36.60 3.70
CA ILE A 452 -17.72 37.35 4.89
C ILE A 452 -18.89 36.62 5.56
N LEU A 453 -19.86 36.14 4.79
CA LEU A 453 -21.00 35.38 5.31
C LEU A 453 -20.58 34.05 5.93
N ALA A 454 -19.67 33.31 5.29
CA ALA A 454 -19.17 32.04 5.82
C ALA A 454 -18.38 32.21 7.11
N LEU A 455 -17.52 33.25 7.20
CA LEU A 455 -16.72 33.58 8.38
C LEU A 455 -17.52 34.18 9.54
N SER A 456 -18.75 34.61 9.29
CA SER A 456 -19.67 35.16 10.29
C SER A 456 -20.82 34.22 10.64
N GLY A 457 -20.79 32.97 10.15
CA GLY A 457 -21.82 31.98 10.43
C GLY A 457 -21.80 31.55 11.90
N ASP A 458 -22.94 31.67 12.58
CA ASP A 458 -23.06 31.38 14.02
C ASP A 458 -22.56 29.98 14.39
N MET A 459 -22.91 28.96 13.58
CA MET A 459 -22.49 27.58 13.80
C MET A 459 -20.97 27.39 13.64
N TYR A 460 -20.37 28.02 12.63
CA TYR A 460 -18.93 27.98 12.42
C TYR A 460 -18.19 28.66 13.58
N ASN A 461 -18.65 29.85 13.97
CA ASN A 461 -18.09 30.63 15.07
C ASN A 461 -18.24 29.91 16.41
N GLN A 462 -19.40 29.31 16.67
CA GLN A 462 -19.65 28.54 17.87
C GLN A 462 -18.68 27.35 17.95
N LYS A 463 -18.51 26.61 16.86
CA LYS A 463 -17.60 25.45 16.80
C LYS A 463 -16.14 25.85 17.02
N LEU A 464 -15.67 26.91 16.36
CA LEU A 464 -14.33 27.45 16.61
C LEU A 464 -14.13 27.91 18.06
N ARG A 465 -15.11 28.62 18.65
CA ARG A 465 -15.02 29.14 20.02
C ARG A 465 -15.07 28.02 21.07
N THR A 466 -15.92 27.02 20.86
CA THR A 466 -16.19 25.97 21.86
C THR A 466 -15.26 24.77 21.71
N GLU A 467 -15.04 24.30 20.48
CA GLU A 467 -14.28 23.08 20.19
C GLU A 467 -12.86 23.37 19.70
N LYS A 468 -12.55 24.61 19.29
CA LYS A 468 -11.27 25.00 18.66
C LYS A 468 -10.94 24.13 17.44
N GLN A 469 -11.97 23.77 16.69
CA GLN A 469 -11.89 22.85 15.55
C GLN A 469 -12.63 23.40 14.34
N LEU A 470 -12.15 23.06 13.14
CA LEU A 470 -12.79 23.38 11.87
C LEU A 470 -13.75 22.24 11.50
N PHE A 471 -14.97 22.59 11.11
CA PHE A 471 -16.00 21.65 10.67
C PHE A 471 -15.45 20.67 9.60
N MET A 472 -15.73 19.37 9.76
CA MET A 472 -15.28 18.22 8.93
C MET A 472 -13.80 17.84 9.04
N TYR A 473 -12.92 18.67 9.61
CA TYR A 473 -11.48 18.41 9.61
C TYR A 473 -10.99 17.60 10.82
N GLU A 474 -11.82 17.44 11.86
CA GLU A 474 -11.48 16.67 13.06
C GLU A 474 -11.20 15.21 12.70
N PHE A 475 -12.13 14.64 11.94
CA PHE A 475 -12.12 13.25 11.53
C PHE A 475 -10.94 12.96 10.59
N ILE A 476 -10.67 13.89 9.66
CA ILE A 476 -9.59 13.78 8.68
C ILE A 476 -8.24 13.72 9.39
N LYS A 477 -8.01 14.62 10.36
CA LYS A 477 -6.74 14.69 11.09
C LYS A 477 -6.47 13.40 11.89
N ILE A 478 -7.49 12.86 12.54
CA ILE A 478 -7.35 11.69 13.42
C ILE A 478 -7.25 10.40 12.61
N ASN A 479 -8.02 10.26 11.53
CA ASN A 479 -8.18 8.97 10.86
C ASN A 479 -7.47 8.88 9.50
N CYS A 480 -7.44 9.97 8.73
CA CYS A 480 -6.88 9.95 7.37
C CYS A 480 -5.41 10.38 7.35
N LEU A 481 -5.05 11.42 8.12
CA LEU A 481 -3.74 12.07 8.04
C LEU A 481 -2.79 11.70 9.18
N SER A 482 -3.18 10.76 10.03
CA SER A 482 -2.43 10.42 11.24
C SER A 482 -1.00 9.96 10.97
N ASN A 483 -0.77 9.29 9.84
CA ASN A 483 0.55 8.81 9.41
C ASN A 483 1.38 9.87 8.69
N ILE A 484 0.91 11.11 8.56
CA ILE A 484 1.66 12.17 7.87
C ILE A 484 2.25 13.11 8.91
N ASN A 485 3.55 13.38 8.79
CA ASN A 485 4.21 14.30 9.70
C ASN A 485 3.59 15.71 9.58
N VAL A 486 3.16 16.28 10.70
CA VAL A 486 2.49 17.59 10.72
C VAL A 486 3.43 18.71 10.26
N ASP A 487 4.72 18.63 10.59
CA ASP A 487 5.72 19.59 10.12
C ASP A 487 5.98 19.42 8.62
N PHE A 488 5.92 18.19 8.12
CA PHE A 488 5.99 17.92 6.68
C PHE A 488 4.77 18.50 5.94
N VAL A 489 3.55 18.29 6.43
CA VAL A 489 2.33 18.93 5.87
C VAL A 489 2.50 20.46 5.88
N ARG A 490 2.97 21.04 7.00
CA ARG A 490 3.24 22.47 7.09
C ARG A 490 4.26 22.91 6.05
N SER A 491 5.31 22.12 5.82
CA SER A 491 6.33 22.41 4.81
C SER A 491 5.75 22.48 3.40
N ILE A 492 4.86 21.53 3.01
CA ILE A 492 4.18 21.52 1.71
C ILE A 492 3.37 22.81 1.52
N PHE A 493 2.52 23.15 2.50
CA PHE A 493 1.67 24.34 2.41
C PHE A 493 2.45 25.66 2.54
N SER A 494 3.57 25.67 3.28
CA SER A 494 4.44 26.85 3.37
C SER A 494 5.09 27.20 2.03
N ARG A 495 5.40 26.18 1.22
CA ARG A 495 5.90 26.37 -0.14
C ARG A 495 4.82 26.91 -1.08
N CYS A 496 3.56 26.46 -0.97
CA CYS A 496 2.46 27.08 -1.72
C CYS A 496 2.38 28.58 -1.44
N ARG A 497 2.59 29.00 -0.19
CA ARG A 497 2.64 30.41 0.18
C ARG A 497 3.82 31.13 -0.46
N SER A 498 5.02 30.54 -0.47
CA SER A 498 6.17 31.17 -1.14
C SER A 498 5.90 31.36 -2.63
N ASP A 499 5.33 30.36 -3.29
CA ASP A 499 5.05 30.39 -4.73
C ASP A 499 4.02 31.48 -5.07
N LEU A 500 2.93 31.56 -4.28
CA LEU A 500 1.93 32.63 -4.39
C LEU A 500 2.56 34.02 -4.17
N THR A 501 3.49 34.18 -3.23
CA THR A 501 4.13 35.48 -2.95
C THR A 501 5.28 35.84 -3.89
N GLY A 502 5.89 34.84 -4.56
CA GLY A 502 6.98 35.01 -5.50
C GLY A 502 6.47 35.44 -6.87
N ASN A 503 5.48 34.70 -7.40
CA ASN A 503 4.92 34.94 -8.73
C ASN A 503 3.99 36.16 -8.78
N SER A 504 3.39 36.52 -7.65
CA SER A 504 2.39 37.61 -7.60
C SER A 504 2.94 39.01 -7.88
N ARG A 505 4.26 39.24 -7.84
CA ARG A 505 4.83 40.55 -8.20
C ARG A 505 4.60 40.90 -9.66
N ASP A 506 4.46 39.89 -10.51
CA ASP A 506 4.26 40.05 -11.95
C ASP A 506 2.78 39.95 -12.36
N TRP A 507 1.90 39.55 -11.44
CA TRP A 507 0.50 39.22 -11.73
C TRP A 507 -0.47 40.38 -11.64
N ILE A 508 -0.07 41.57 -11.19
CA ILE A 508 -0.99 42.73 -11.18
C ILE A 508 -1.27 43.08 -12.65
N PRO A 509 -2.47 42.80 -13.19
CA PRO A 509 -2.75 43.04 -14.60
C PRO A 509 -2.65 44.55 -14.84
N GLN A 510 -1.63 44.97 -15.59
CA GLN A 510 -1.38 46.40 -15.87
C GLN A 510 -2.58 47.09 -16.54
N LYS A 511 -3.50 46.30 -17.12
CA LYS A 511 -4.70 46.73 -17.87
C LYS A 511 -6.00 46.75 -17.05
N LEU A 512 -6.04 46.23 -15.81
CA LEU A 512 -7.27 46.29 -15.01
C LEU A 512 -7.59 47.75 -14.68
N GLY A 513 -8.88 48.13 -14.74
CA GLY A 513 -9.38 49.39 -14.19
C GLY A 513 -8.90 49.56 -12.75
N LEU A 514 -7.80 50.29 -12.58
CA LEU A 514 -6.90 50.18 -11.43
C LEU A 514 -7.60 50.45 -10.09
N SER A 515 -8.67 51.24 -10.08
CA SER A 515 -9.32 51.66 -8.83
C SER A 515 -10.17 50.56 -8.20
N GLU A 516 -11.09 49.94 -8.95
CA GLU A 516 -12.04 48.98 -8.39
C GLU A 516 -11.35 47.69 -7.92
N TYR A 517 -10.44 47.16 -8.73
CA TYR A 517 -9.64 46.01 -8.33
C TYR A 517 -8.75 46.31 -7.12
N LYS A 518 -8.12 47.51 -7.05
CA LYS A 518 -7.34 47.91 -5.87
C LYS A 518 -8.23 47.99 -4.63
N ILE A 519 -9.44 48.52 -4.75
CA ILE A 519 -10.41 48.58 -3.65
C ILE A 519 -10.79 47.16 -3.20
N HIS A 520 -11.15 46.26 -4.11
CA HIS A 520 -11.47 44.88 -3.78
C HIS A 520 -10.29 44.14 -3.14
N ASN A 521 -9.09 44.27 -3.69
CA ASN A 521 -7.86 43.69 -3.13
C ASN A 521 -7.59 44.23 -1.71
N HIS A 522 -7.86 45.51 -1.47
CA HIS A 522 -7.69 46.11 -0.17
C HIS A 522 -8.72 45.63 0.85
N ILE A 523 -9.99 45.57 0.46
CA ILE A 523 -11.07 44.98 1.27
C ILE A 523 -10.73 43.53 1.61
N PHE A 524 -10.29 42.74 0.63
CA PHE A 524 -9.87 41.36 0.85
C PHE A 524 -8.69 41.26 1.83
N GLY A 525 -7.70 42.15 1.69
CA GLY A 525 -6.59 42.27 2.63
C GLY A 525 -7.06 42.54 4.07
N PHE A 526 -8.04 43.42 4.26
CA PHE A 526 -8.63 43.67 5.59
C PHE A 526 -9.40 42.48 6.12
N ILE A 527 -10.20 41.82 5.29
CA ILE A 527 -10.93 40.60 5.66
C ILE A 527 -9.93 39.57 6.19
N LEU A 528 -8.86 39.30 5.43
CA LEU A 528 -7.83 38.35 5.83
C LEU A 528 -7.09 38.77 7.10
N ASN A 529 -6.73 40.06 7.23
CA ASN A 529 -6.03 40.57 8.40
C ASN A 529 -6.90 40.49 9.67
N ASN A 530 -8.16 40.92 9.59
CA ASN A 530 -9.10 40.80 10.70
C ASN A 530 -9.35 39.34 11.07
N PHE A 531 -9.49 38.46 10.08
CA PHE A 531 -9.63 37.03 10.35
C PHE A 531 -8.39 36.46 11.03
N ASN A 532 -7.18 36.84 10.62
CA ASN A 532 -5.94 36.41 11.25
C ASN A 532 -5.82 36.89 12.71
N ILE A 533 -6.41 38.05 13.06
CA ILE A 533 -6.40 38.59 14.42
C ILE A 533 -7.48 37.93 15.29
N LEU A 534 -8.72 37.83 14.78
CA LEU A 534 -9.90 37.45 15.57
C LEU A 534 -10.29 35.97 15.43
N THR A 535 -9.81 35.28 14.38
CA THR A 535 -10.14 33.88 14.03
C THR A 535 -11.61 33.65 13.61
N TYR A 536 -12.50 34.63 13.75
CA TYR A 536 -13.88 34.62 13.29
C TYR A 536 -14.40 36.05 13.11
N PHE A 537 -15.55 36.22 12.45
CA PHE A 537 -16.23 37.53 12.35
C PHE A 537 -17.47 37.58 13.23
N GLU A 538 -17.56 38.65 14.03
CA GLU A 538 -18.80 38.97 14.71
C GLU A 538 -19.79 39.64 13.76
N LYS A 539 -21.05 39.78 14.20
CA LYS A 539 -22.11 40.42 13.39
C LYS A 539 -21.71 41.83 12.95
N HIS A 540 -21.04 42.58 13.83
CA HIS A 540 -20.52 43.90 13.52
C HIS A 540 -19.52 43.87 12.35
N ASP A 541 -18.55 42.95 12.38
CA ASP A 541 -17.52 42.84 11.33
C ASP A 541 -18.14 42.46 9.99
N ARG A 542 -19.12 41.54 10.02
CA ARG A 542 -19.91 41.16 8.85
C ARG A 542 -20.61 42.37 8.25
N ASP A 543 -21.38 43.10 9.05
CA ASP A 543 -22.17 44.23 8.58
C ASP A 543 -21.25 45.36 8.04
N HIS A 544 -20.10 45.55 8.68
CA HIS A 544 -19.07 46.49 8.25
C HIS A 544 -18.48 46.12 6.87
N PHE A 545 -17.99 44.89 6.70
CA PHE A 545 -17.41 44.45 5.43
C PHE A 545 -18.44 44.32 4.31
N MET A 546 -19.68 43.92 4.62
CA MET A 546 -20.76 43.88 3.64
C MET A 546 -21.11 45.28 3.12
N LYS A 547 -21.04 46.31 3.97
CA LYS A 547 -21.21 47.71 3.56
C LYS A 547 -20.11 48.16 2.60
N TRP A 548 -18.86 47.76 2.85
CA TRP A 548 -17.74 48.02 1.94
C TRP A 548 -17.94 47.32 0.58
N CYS A 549 -18.35 46.05 0.57
CA CYS A 549 -18.69 45.32 -0.64
C CYS A 549 -19.95 45.85 -1.39
N ALA A 550 -20.76 46.72 -0.77
CA ALA A 550 -21.90 47.36 -1.43
C ALA A 550 -21.52 48.66 -2.17
N GLY A 551 -20.24 49.03 -2.21
CA GLY A 551 -19.77 50.27 -2.82
C GLY A 551 -20.05 51.52 -1.98
N ASN A 552 -20.49 51.35 -0.73
CA ASN A 552 -20.83 52.45 0.16
C ASN A 552 -19.57 52.97 0.87
N TYR A 553 -18.65 53.52 0.07
CA TYR A 553 -17.34 54.04 0.48
C TYR A 553 -17.42 55.43 1.14
N THR A 554 -18.56 55.78 1.74
CA THR A 554 -18.82 57.11 2.30
C THR A 554 -17.82 57.52 3.40
N ASN A 555 -17.08 56.56 3.96
CA ASN A 555 -15.98 56.77 4.91
C ASN A 555 -14.63 56.24 4.37
N LEU A 556 -14.21 56.61 3.15
CA LEU A 556 -12.84 56.28 2.66
C LEU A 556 -11.73 56.78 3.59
N SER A 557 -12.00 57.76 4.46
CA SER A 557 -11.07 58.20 5.51
C SER A 557 -10.82 57.16 6.61
N GLU A 558 -11.70 56.17 6.78
CA GLU A 558 -11.51 55.05 7.71
C GLU A 558 -10.62 53.95 7.13
N ILE A 559 -10.40 53.97 5.81
CA ILE A 559 -9.43 53.10 5.16
C ILE A 559 -8.06 53.75 5.39
N PRO A 560 -7.19 53.21 6.27
CA PRO A 560 -5.88 53.80 6.50
C PRO A 560 -5.12 53.91 5.17
N ASN A 561 -4.68 55.13 4.83
CA ASN A 561 -3.91 55.48 3.62
C ASN A 561 -2.58 54.70 3.46
N ASN A 562 -2.26 53.76 4.35
CA ASN A 562 -1.15 52.82 4.23
C ASN A 562 -1.49 51.70 3.24
N HIS A 563 -1.73 52.06 1.97
CA HIS A 563 -2.01 51.13 0.88
C HIS A 563 -0.93 50.04 0.72
N GLU A 564 0.30 50.29 1.16
CA GLU A 564 1.39 49.31 1.13
C GLU A 564 1.35 48.27 2.27
N GLN A 565 0.75 48.60 3.43
CA GLN A 565 0.76 47.72 4.60
C GLN A 565 -0.35 46.65 4.60
N PHE A 566 -1.47 46.90 3.91
CA PHE A 566 -2.65 46.03 3.97
C PHE A 566 -3.02 45.36 2.65
N GLY A 567 -2.14 45.39 1.64
CA GLY A 567 -2.33 44.58 0.44
C GLY A 567 -2.35 43.08 0.79
N VAL A 568 -3.10 42.27 0.04
CA VAL A 568 -3.21 40.81 0.27
C VAL A 568 -1.84 40.15 0.43
N LEU A 569 -0.87 40.55 -0.39
CA LEU A 569 0.51 40.05 -0.30
C LEU A 569 1.20 40.45 1.01
N THR A 570 0.93 41.64 1.54
CA THR A 570 1.47 42.10 2.82
C THR A 570 0.78 41.40 3.99
N ALA A 571 -0.55 41.24 3.93
CA ALA A 571 -1.31 40.44 4.89
C ALA A 571 -0.82 38.99 4.92
N LEU A 572 -0.64 38.38 3.75
CA LEU A 572 -0.05 37.05 3.58
C LEU A 572 1.40 36.98 4.02
N ARG A 573 2.17 38.06 4.10
CA ARG A 573 3.52 38.05 4.71
C ARG A 573 3.46 38.15 6.24
N GLY A 574 2.46 38.84 6.78
CA GLY A 574 2.26 39.05 8.22
C GLY A 574 1.68 37.86 9.00
N VAL A 575 1.07 36.86 8.33
CA VAL A 575 0.60 35.63 8.99
C VAL A 575 1.79 34.87 9.60
N SER A 576 1.90 34.86 10.93
CA SER A 576 3.02 34.26 11.67
C SER A 576 3.06 32.74 11.58
N TYR A 577 4.26 32.15 11.68
CA TYR A 577 4.53 30.69 11.67
C TYR A 577 3.94 29.89 12.83
N ILE A 578 3.28 30.54 13.79
CA ILE A 578 2.75 29.91 14.99
C ILE A 578 1.23 29.81 14.83
N PRO A 579 0.67 28.61 14.60
CA PRO A 579 -0.76 28.40 14.74
C PRO A 579 -1.14 28.65 16.21
N ARG A 580 -2.22 29.38 16.44
CA ARG A 580 -2.95 29.31 17.72
C ARG A 580 -3.76 28.03 17.79
#